data_AF-A0A2A4W5T2-F1
#
_entry.id   AF-A0A2A4W5T2-F1
#
_cell.length_a   1.000
_cell.length_b   1.000
_cell.length_c   1.000
_cell.angle_alpha   90.00
_cell.angle_beta   90.00
_cell.angle_gamma   90.00
#
_symmetry.space_group_name_H-M   'P 1'
#
loop_
_entity.id
_entity.type
_entity.pdbx_description
1 polymer ?
#
loop_
_entity_poly.entity_id
_entity_poly.type
_entity_poly.pdbx_seq_one_letter_code
_entity_poly.pdbx_strand_id
1 'polypeptide(L)'
;VDKLKKYITERIGDSKDDIKILRFNSPLFRVKEIKTPILIIAGRKDRVVPYRQSGKMIKALRKAKKEYENLDLEYAPHNIFRYIDEKEKVLNKIEGFLAKYLNS
;
A
#
# COMPACT_ATOMS: atom_id res chain seq x y z
N VAL A 1 -13.36 -2.30 -21.56
CA VAL A 1 -12.04 -2.75 -21.06
C VAL A 1 -10.89 -2.02 -21.75
N ASP A 2 -11.00 -1.73 -23.05
CA ASP A 2 -9.90 -1.11 -23.83
C ASP A 2 -9.52 0.33 -23.45
N LYS A 3 -10.49 1.21 -23.10
CA LYS A 3 -10.19 2.59 -22.71
C LYS A 3 -9.34 2.69 -21.43
N LEU A 4 -9.66 1.87 -20.42
CA LEU A 4 -8.89 1.85 -19.16
C LEU A 4 -7.49 1.32 -19.38
N LYS A 5 -7.34 0.25 -20.17
CA LYS A 5 -6.04 -0.31 -20.51
C LYS A 5 -5.19 0.73 -21.24
N LYS A 6 -5.74 1.39 -22.26
CA LYS A 6 -5.06 2.48 -22.99
C LYS A 6 -4.63 3.61 -22.07
N TYR A 7 -5.53 4.10 -21.21
CA TYR A 7 -5.22 5.16 -20.24
C TYR A 7 -4.08 4.77 -19.28
N ILE A 8 -4.09 3.54 -18.75
CA ILE A 8 -3.03 3.05 -17.86
C ILE A 8 -1.71 2.94 -18.62
N THR A 9 -1.71 2.37 -19.82
CA THR A 9 -0.50 2.24 -20.64
C THR A 9 0.11 3.61 -20.95
N GLU A 10 -0.69 4.60 -21.33
CA GLU A 10 -0.21 5.97 -21.64
C GLU A 10 0.33 6.71 -20.42
N ARG A 11 -0.17 6.41 -19.22
CA ARG A 11 0.23 7.11 -17.98
C ARG A 11 1.36 6.43 -17.21
N ILE A 12 1.40 5.09 -17.24
CA ILE A 12 2.24 4.28 -16.35
C ILE A 12 3.23 3.43 -17.15
N GLY A 13 2.91 3.09 -18.40
CA GLY A 13 3.73 2.29 -19.30
C GLY A 13 3.08 0.96 -19.70
N ASP A 14 3.54 0.37 -20.81
CA ASP A 14 3.13 -0.96 -21.23
C ASP A 14 3.89 -2.06 -20.45
N SER A 15 3.14 -3.05 -19.97
CA SER A 15 3.70 -4.15 -19.19
C SER A 15 4.74 -5.02 -19.91
N LYS A 16 4.75 -5.02 -21.25
CA LYS A 16 5.73 -5.74 -22.06
C LYS A 16 6.92 -4.85 -22.40
N ASP A 17 6.63 -3.66 -22.91
CA ASP A 17 7.67 -2.80 -23.48
C ASP A 17 8.41 -1.99 -22.41
N ASP A 18 7.72 -1.58 -21.33
CA ASP A 18 8.27 -0.72 -20.28
C ASP A 18 8.64 -1.48 -18.99
N ILE A 19 8.81 -2.81 -19.07
CA ILE A 19 9.00 -3.67 -17.89
C ILE A 19 10.16 -3.21 -16.98
N LYS A 20 11.24 -2.67 -17.56
CA LYS A 20 12.39 -2.16 -16.79
C LYS A 20 12.01 -0.95 -15.94
N ILE A 21 11.31 0.02 -16.54
CA ILE A 21 10.85 1.24 -15.87
C ILE A 21 9.78 0.89 -14.83
N LEU A 22 8.82 0.03 -15.19
CA LEU A 22 7.79 -0.43 -14.27
C LEU A 22 8.37 -1.14 -13.03
N ARG A 23 9.40 -1.98 -13.21
CA ARG A 23 10.09 -2.62 -12.08
C ARG A 23 10.88 -1.60 -11.26
N PHE A 24 11.56 -0.66 -11.90
CA PHE A 24 12.32 0.40 -11.23
C PHE A 24 11.42 1.29 -10.37
N ASN A 25 10.21 1.60 -10.85
CA ASN A 25 9.24 2.45 -10.17
C ASN A 25 8.39 1.71 -9.13
N SER A 26 8.36 0.38 -9.14
CA SER A 26 7.56 -0.39 -8.20
C SER A 26 8.19 -0.41 -6.80
N PRO A 27 7.48 0.06 -5.75
CA PRO A 27 7.99 0.02 -4.38
C PRO A 27 8.34 -1.39 -3.91
N LEU A 28 7.64 -2.40 -4.43
CA LEU A 28 7.84 -3.81 -4.07
C LEU A 28 9.27 -4.28 -4.36
N PHE A 29 9.91 -3.78 -5.42
CA PHE A 29 11.28 -4.15 -5.78
C PHE A 29 12.35 -3.29 -5.08
N ARG A 30 11.93 -2.22 -4.38
CA ARG A 30 12.82 -1.28 -3.69
C ARG A 30 12.77 -1.39 -2.17
N VAL A 31 12.14 -2.45 -1.63
CA VAL A 31 11.98 -2.64 -0.19
C VAL A 31 13.30 -2.56 0.59
N LYS A 32 14.42 -2.99 -0.01
CA LYS A 32 15.75 -2.91 0.63
C LYS A 32 16.17 -1.48 0.96
N GLU A 33 15.72 -0.51 0.17
CA GLU A 33 16.07 0.91 0.31
C GLU A 33 15.32 1.61 1.44
N ILE A 34 14.25 1.01 1.97
CA ILE A 34 13.46 1.56 3.08
C ILE A 34 14.32 1.58 4.35
N LYS A 35 14.49 2.75 4.96
CA LYS A 35 15.28 2.97 6.18
C LYS A 35 14.44 3.36 7.39
N THR A 36 13.16 3.63 7.19
CA THR A 36 12.23 4.09 8.22
C THR A 36 11.16 3.02 8.48
N PRO A 37 10.54 3.03 9.67
CA PRO A 37 9.34 2.24 9.94
C PRO A 37 8.22 2.59 8.96
N ILE A 38 7.42 1.59 8.56
CA ILE A 38 6.30 1.77 7.62
C ILE A 38 4.98 1.33 8.25
N LEU A 39 3.94 2.16 8.15
CA LEU A 39 2.56 1.76 8.43
C LEU A 39 1.83 1.45 7.12
N ILE A 40 1.26 0.25 7.00
CA ILE A 40 0.40 -0.14 5.87
C ILE A 40 -1.05 -0.21 6.35
N ILE A 41 -1.94 0.57 5.75
CA ILE A 41 -3.38 0.52 6.00
C ILE A 41 -4.07 0.08 4.70
N ALA A 42 -4.91 -0.96 4.75
CA ALA A 42 -5.51 -1.51 3.53
C ALA A 42 -6.92 -2.08 3.77
N GLY A 43 -7.85 -1.73 2.88
CA GLY A 43 -9.20 -2.31 2.85
C GLY A 43 -9.25 -3.65 2.11
N ARG A 44 -9.90 -4.66 2.70
CA ARG A 44 -10.09 -5.97 2.03
C ARG A 44 -11.15 -5.94 0.93
N LYS A 45 -12.02 -4.93 0.91
CA LYS A 45 -13.05 -4.73 -0.12
C LYS A 45 -12.66 -3.63 -1.12
N ASP A 46 -11.40 -3.21 -1.15
CA ASP A 46 -10.91 -2.25 -2.12
C ASP A 46 -10.90 -2.85 -3.54
N ARG A 47 -11.74 -2.27 -4.42
CA ARG A 47 -11.87 -2.66 -5.83
C ARG A 47 -11.00 -1.83 -6.77
N VAL A 48 -10.37 -0.77 -6.28
CA VAL A 48 -9.44 0.11 -7.02
C VAL A 48 -8.02 -0.41 -6.85
N VAL A 49 -7.60 -0.66 -5.61
CA VAL A 49 -6.29 -1.23 -5.27
C VAL A 49 -6.50 -2.52 -4.48
N PRO A 50 -6.49 -3.69 -5.15
CA PRO A 50 -6.77 -4.95 -4.47
C PRO A 50 -5.81 -5.23 -3.32
N TYR A 51 -6.33 -5.73 -2.20
CA TYR A 51 -5.57 -6.06 -0.98
C TYR A 51 -4.30 -6.91 -1.24
N ARG A 52 -4.29 -7.71 -2.32
CA ARG A 52 -3.10 -8.46 -2.76
C ARG A 52 -1.85 -7.59 -2.92
N GLN A 53 -1.98 -6.31 -3.27
CA GLN A 53 -0.84 -5.38 -3.35
C GLN A 53 -0.22 -5.15 -1.97
N SER A 54 -1.03 -4.80 -0.97
CA SER A 54 -0.59 -4.64 0.42
C SER A 54 -0.01 -5.95 0.97
N GLY A 55 -0.67 -7.08 0.72
CA GLY A 55 -0.15 -8.39 1.13
C GLY A 55 1.23 -8.74 0.53
N LYS A 56 1.49 -8.36 -0.74
CA LYS A 56 2.82 -8.51 -1.34
C LYS A 56 3.86 -7.63 -0.65
N MET A 57 3.51 -6.37 -0.35
CA MET A 57 4.40 -5.44 0.32
C MET A 57 4.72 -5.88 1.75
N ILE A 58 3.72 -6.28 2.54
CA ILE A 58 3.89 -6.84 3.90
C ILE A 58 4.83 -8.05 3.87
N LYS A 59 4.61 -8.99 2.94
CA LYS A 59 5.49 -10.17 2.79
C LYS A 59 6.93 -9.75 2.44
N ALA A 60 7.10 -8.75 1.59
CA ALA A 60 8.42 -8.28 1.19
C ALA A 60 9.15 -7.54 2.33
N LEU A 61 8.46 -6.65 3.06
CA LEU A 61 8.98 -5.98 4.25
C LEU A 61 9.44 -6.99 5.31
N ARG A 62 8.58 -7.97 5.62
CA ARG A 62 8.90 -9.05 6.56
C ARG A 62 10.12 -9.86 6.12
N LYS A 63 10.19 -10.26 4.85
CA LYS A 63 11.36 -11.00 4.31
C LYS A 63 12.65 -10.17 4.37
N ALA A 64 12.55 -8.87 4.17
CA ALA A 64 13.67 -7.94 4.23
C ALA A 64 13.99 -7.47 5.66
N LYS A 65 13.32 -8.03 6.69
CA LYS A 65 13.47 -7.66 8.10
C LYS A 65 13.34 -6.15 8.34
N LYS A 66 12.41 -5.50 7.63
CA LYS A 66 12.10 -4.07 7.84
C LYS A 66 11.10 -3.92 8.97
N GLU A 67 11.21 -2.81 9.70
CA GLU A 67 10.20 -2.44 10.70
C GLU A 67 8.92 -1.98 9.99
N TYR A 68 7.80 -2.60 10.34
CA TYR A 68 6.52 -2.20 9.82
C TYR A 68 5.39 -2.56 10.78
N GLU A 69 4.28 -1.86 10.63
CA GLU A 69 3.00 -2.21 11.22
C GLU A 69 1.95 -2.25 10.11
N ASN A 70 0.88 -3.01 10.29
CA ASN A 70 -0.23 -3.03 9.35
C ASN A 70 -1.59 -3.01 10.05
N LEU A 71 -2.58 -2.44 9.37
CA LEU A 71 -3.99 -2.46 9.73
C LEU A 71 -4.81 -2.88 8.51
N ASP A 72 -5.42 -4.07 8.61
CA ASP A 72 -6.33 -4.59 7.61
C ASP A 72 -7.76 -4.24 7.99
N LEU A 73 -8.47 -3.54 7.10
CA LEU A 73 -9.86 -3.14 7.31
C LEU A 73 -10.77 -4.14 6.57
N GLU A 74 -11.44 -5.02 7.30
CA GLU A 74 -12.19 -6.18 6.72
C GLU A 74 -13.28 -5.76 5.72
N TYR A 75 -13.96 -4.65 6.00
CA TYR A 75 -15.11 -4.19 5.22
C TYR A 75 -14.83 -2.92 4.40
N ALA A 76 -13.70 -2.26 4.61
CA ALA A 76 -13.45 -0.97 3.96
C ALA A 76 -13.22 -1.11 2.45
N PRO A 77 -13.89 -0.26 1.63
CA PRO A 77 -13.57 -0.09 0.22
C PRO A 77 -12.32 0.82 0.08
N HIS A 78 -12.09 1.37 -1.11
CA HIS A 78 -10.96 2.30 -1.35
C HIS A 78 -11.01 3.55 -0.45
N ASN A 79 -12.22 4.08 -0.20
CA ASN A 79 -12.39 5.12 0.81
C ASN A 79 -12.43 4.49 2.20
N ILE A 80 -11.26 4.46 2.86
CA ILE A 80 -11.08 3.88 4.19
C ILE A 80 -11.84 4.62 5.30
N PHE A 81 -12.32 5.84 5.04
CA PHE A 81 -13.09 6.65 5.99
C PHE A 81 -14.60 6.55 5.81
N ARG A 82 -15.07 5.65 4.92
CA ARG A 82 -16.51 5.51 4.62
C ARG A 82 -17.33 5.04 5.83
N TYR A 83 -16.77 4.17 6.64
CA TYR A 83 -17.45 3.61 7.82
C TYR A 83 -16.83 4.19 9.08
N ILE A 84 -17.68 4.61 10.03
CA ILE A 84 -17.23 5.32 11.23
C ILE A 84 -16.29 4.46 12.09
N ASP A 85 -16.62 3.18 12.27
CA ASP A 85 -15.79 2.23 13.03
C ASP A 85 -14.41 2.02 12.40
N GLU A 86 -14.34 1.95 11.07
CA GLU A 86 -13.06 1.78 10.37
C GLU A 86 -12.25 3.08 10.41
N LYS A 87 -12.92 4.25 10.34
CA LYS A 87 -12.28 5.55 10.50
C LYS A 87 -11.61 5.69 11.86
N GLU A 88 -12.29 5.31 12.94
CA GLU A 88 -11.71 5.37 14.29
C GLU A 88 -10.47 4.49 14.42
N LYS A 89 -10.55 3.23 13.95
CA LYS A 89 -9.40 2.31 13.91
C LYS A 89 -8.21 2.90 13.16
N VAL A 90 -8.46 3.52 12.00
CA VAL A 90 -7.43 4.16 11.18
C VAL A 90 -6.77 5.32 11.93
N LEU A 91 -7.57 6.23 12.51
CA LEU A 91 -7.05 7.39 13.23
C LEU A 91 -6.22 6.97 14.44
N ASN A 92 -6.73 6.06 15.28
CA ASN A 92 -6.01 5.55 16.44
C ASN A 92 -4.70 4.85 16.03
N LYS A 93 -4.70 4.12 14.90
CA LYS A 93 -3.50 3.45 14.40
C LYS A 93 -2.45 4.44 13.90
N ILE A 94 -2.87 5.49 13.20
CA ILE A 94 -1.98 6.57 12.74
C ILE A 94 -1.37 7.29 13.94
N GLU A 95 -2.21 7.71 14.89
CA GLU A 95 -1.75 8.40 16.11
C GLU A 95 -0.72 7.56 16.87
N GLY A 96 -1.04 6.30 17.18
CA GLY A 96 -0.13 5.42 17.91
C GLY A 96 1.19 5.15 17.16
N PHE A 97 1.13 4.99 15.83
CA PHE A 97 2.33 4.81 15.02
C PHE A 97 3.20 6.07 15.03
N LEU A 98 2.62 7.24 14.82
CA LEU A 98 3.36 8.51 14.83
C LEU A 98 3.94 8.80 16.22
N ALA A 99 3.16 8.64 17.28
CA ALA A 99 3.63 8.82 18.66
C ALA A 99 4.83 7.91 18.97
N LYS A 100 4.81 6.66 18.51
CA LYS A 100 5.91 5.71 18.71
C LYS A 100 7.21 6.09 18.00
N TYR A 101 7.13 6.70 16.82
CA TYR A 101 8.31 6.91 15.96
C TYR A 101 8.70 8.38 15.75
N LEU A 102 7.89 9.35 16.20
CA LEU A 102 8.15 10.78 16.03
C LEU A 102 8.18 11.60 17.32
N ASN A 103 7.64 11.12 18.44
CA ASN A 103 7.76 11.82 19.71
C ASN A 103 9.17 11.60 20.29
N SER A 104 10.10 12.46 19.87
CA SER A 104 11.41 12.70 20.48
C SER A 104 11.37 14.00 21.26
#